data_AF-A0A2P6QAC3-F1
#
_entry.id   AF-A0A2P6QAC3-F1
#
_cell.length_a   1.000
_cell.length_b   1.000
_cell.length_c   1.000
_cell.angle_alpha   90.00
_cell.angle_beta   90.00
_cell.angle_gamma   90.00
#
_symmetry.space_group_name_H-M   'P 1'
#
loop_
_entity.id
_entity.type
_entity.pdbx_description
1 polymer ?
#
loop_
_entity_poly.entity_id
_entity_poly.type
_entity_poly.pdbx_seq_one_letter_code
_entity_poly.pdbx_strand_id
1 'polypeptide(L)'
;MAFTVVRKKGFTVQCVVTVQPEIVSRQTVKYVASLSGSSIIVIEGIRELKALHSRWRVQFRKLYCISKGAVLPFNIEDAARSEKPNEDGEQLVRVKQDKRLNYRALNLQTLANL
;
A
#
# COMPACT_ATOMS: atom_id res chain seq x y z
N MET A 1 4.44 1.45 16.93
CA MET A 1 4.19 0.39 15.94
C MET A 1 3.60 1.04 14.70
N ALA A 2 3.93 0.56 13.50
CA ALA A 2 3.36 1.03 12.24
C ALA A 2 2.95 -0.16 11.36
N PHE A 3 1.90 0.02 10.57
CA PHE A 3 1.41 -0.95 9.60
C PHE A 3 1.54 -0.39 8.19
N THR A 4 2.02 -1.22 7.26
CA THR A 4 2.14 -0.84 5.86
C THR A 4 1.72 -2.01 4.99
N VAL A 5 1.00 -1.72 3.92
CA VAL A 5 0.66 -2.73 2.91
C VAL A 5 1.58 -2.52 1.72
N VAL A 6 2.38 -3.53 1.42
CA VAL A 6 3.23 -3.53 0.23
C VAL A 6 2.51 -4.25 -0.89
N ARG A 7 2.50 -3.64 -2.06
CA ARG A 7 1.84 -4.19 -3.24
C ARG A 7 2.81 -4.34 -4.41
N LYS A 8 2.65 -5.42 -5.17
CA LYS A 8 3.38 -5.66 -6.43
C LYS A 8 2.49 -6.44 -7.37
N LYS A 9 2.17 -5.86 -8.54
CA LYS A 9 1.38 -6.49 -9.62
C LYS A 9 0.17 -7.31 -9.12
N GLY A 10 -0.71 -6.69 -8.32
CA GLY A 10 -1.94 -7.32 -7.83
C GLY A 10 -1.80 -8.12 -6.53
N PHE A 11 -0.58 -8.48 -6.13
CA PHE A 11 -0.33 -9.11 -4.83
C PHE A 11 -0.12 -8.05 -3.76
N THR A 12 -0.64 -8.31 -2.56
CA THR A 12 -0.45 -7.47 -1.38
C THR A 12 0.05 -8.29 -0.20
N VAL A 13 0.95 -7.69 0.58
CA VAL A 13 1.49 -8.27 1.81
C VAL A 13 1.41 -7.24 2.92
N GLN A 14 0.95 -7.68 4.10
CA GLN A 14 0.91 -6.83 5.27
C GLN A 14 2.27 -6.87 5.97
N CYS A 15 2.88 -5.69 6.14
CA CYS A 15 4.12 -5.51 6.87
C CYS A 15 3.83 -4.83 8.21
N VAL A 16 4.50 -5.31 9.26
CA VAL A 16 4.40 -4.76 10.61
C VAL A 16 5.77 -4.30 11.08
N VAL A 17 5.84 -3.06 11.54
CA VAL A 17 7.04 -2.47 12.13
C VAL A 17 6.80 -2.21 13.61
N THR A 18 7.49 -2.95 14.45
CA THR A 18 7.53 -2.75 15.91
C THR A 18 8.89 -2.22 16.32
N VAL A 19 8.93 -1.43 17.40
CA VAL A 19 10.22 -1.01 17.97
C VAL A 19 10.88 -2.25 18.54
N GLN A 20 12.10 -2.53 18.12
CA GLN A 20 12.90 -3.63 18.62
C GLN A 20 14.27 -3.06 19.00
N PRO A 21 14.71 -3.21 20.26
CA PRO A 21 16.04 -2.78 20.67
C PRO A 21 17.10 -3.30 19.69
N GLU A 22 18.10 -2.47 19.38
CA GLU A 22 19.23 -2.77 18.46
C GLU A 22 18.91 -2.89 16.96
N ILE A 23 17.67 -3.23 16.57
CA ILE A 23 17.31 -3.47 15.15
C ILE A 23 16.45 -2.33 14.59
N VAL A 24 15.38 -1.94 15.28
CA VAL A 24 14.39 -0.97 14.80
C VAL A 24 14.18 0.13 15.83
N SER A 25 14.69 1.32 15.53
CA SER A 25 14.52 2.50 16.38
C SER A 25 13.11 3.10 16.30
N ARG A 26 12.75 3.93 17.29
CA ARG A 26 11.51 4.73 17.23
C ARG A 26 11.48 5.67 16.02
N GLN A 27 12.65 6.18 15.60
CA GLN A 27 12.77 7.05 14.43
C GLN A 27 12.49 6.28 13.14
N THR A 28 12.92 5.02 13.05
CA THR A 28 12.61 4.13 11.92
C THR A 28 11.11 3.93 11.77
N VAL A 29 10.40 3.66 12.88
CA VAL A 29 8.94 3.50 12.86
C VAL A 29 8.24 4.78 12.38
N LYS A 30 8.71 5.96 12.83
CA LYS A 30 8.21 7.26 12.35
C LYS A 30 8.49 7.48 10.86
N TYR A 31 9.69 7.12 10.41
CA TYR A 31 10.09 7.23 9.01
C TYR A 31 9.18 6.38 8.12
N VAL A 32 8.95 5.11 8.48
CA VAL A 32 8.04 4.22 7.73
C VAL A 32 6.62 4.79 7.67
N ALA A 33 6.11 5.32 8.79
CA ALA A 33 4.80 5.95 8.84
C ALA A 33 4.69 7.23 7.98
N SER A 34 5.83 7.89 7.70
CA SER A 34 5.88 9.12 6.88
C SER A 34 5.99 8.88 5.37
N LEU A 35 6.18 7.63 4.94
CA LEU A 35 6.31 7.30 3.52
C LEU A 35 4.98 7.48 2.80
N SER A 36 5.03 8.08 1.61
CA SER A 36 3.87 8.19 0.72
C SER A 36 3.52 6.84 0.11
N GLY A 37 2.21 6.58 -0.09
CA GLY A 37 1.70 5.28 -0.57
C GLY A 37 2.14 4.86 -1.99
N SER A 38 2.72 5.76 -2.76
CA SER A 38 3.29 5.51 -4.09
C SER A 38 4.81 5.24 -4.08
N SER A 39 5.44 5.19 -2.91
CA SER A 39 6.90 4.99 -2.81
C SER A 39 7.30 3.58 -3.20
N ILE A 40 8.44 3.46 -3.88
CA ILE A 40 9.08 2.17 -4.18
C ILE A 40 10.06 1.87 -3.07
N ILE A 41 9.83 0.75 -2.39
CA ILE A 41 10.60 0.34 -1.22
C ILE A 41 11.13 -1.08 -1.37
N VAL A 42 12.27 -1.33 -0.72
CA VAL A 42 12.82 -2.67 -0.48
C VAL A 42 12.74 -2.93 1.01
N ILE A 43 12.21 -4.10 1.36
CA ILE A 43 12.06 -4.53 2.74
C ILE A 43 12.87 -5.79 2.94
N GLU A 44 13.69 -5.79 3.99
CA GLU A 44 14.29 -6.98 4.57
C GLU A 44 13.54 -7.31 5.88
N GLY A 45 13.06 -8.53 6.01
CA GLY A 45 12.24 -8.93 7.15
C GLY A 45 12.02 -10.43 7.22
N ILE A 46 11.45 -10.88 8.34
CA ILE A 46 11.13 -12.28 8.59
C ILE A 46 9.66 -12.51 8.25
N ARG A 47 9.40 -13.58 7.51
CA ARG A 47 8.05 -14.03 7.19
C ARG A 47 7.42 -14.68 8.43
N GLU A 48 6.31 -14.13 8.87
CA GLU A 48 5.47 -14.73 9.91
C GLU A 48 4.21 -15.34 9.26
N LEU A 49 3.98 -16.62 9.51
CA LEU A 49 2.72 -17.28 9.15
C LEU A 49 1.76 -17.16 10.34
N LYS A 50 0.62 -16.49 10.15
CA LYS A 50 -0.49 -16.55 11.13
C LYS A 50 -1.46 -17.66 10.73
N ALA A 51 -1.78 -18.51 11.71
CA ALA A 51 -2.41 -19.80 11.49
C ALA A 51 -3.92 -19.79 11.19
N LEU A 52 -4.64 -18.66 11.25
CA LEU A 52 -6.12 -18.73 11.24
C LEU A 52 -6.82 -18.22 9.98
N HIS A 53 -6.28 -17.20 9.28
CA HIS A 53 -6.83 -16.75 8.00
C HIS A 53 -5.67 -16.27 7.12
N SER A 54 -5.45 -16.98 6.02
CA SER A 54 -4.28 -17.00 5.14
C SER A 54 -3.90 -15.65 4.51
N ARG A 55 -3.28 -14.76 5.29
CA ARG A 55 -2.48 -13.65 4.76
C ARG A 55 -1.10 -13.65 5.43
N TRP A 56 -0.08 -13.79 4.60
CA TRP A 56 1.32 -13.69 5.00
C TRP A 56 1.57 -12.33 5.67
N ARG A 57 2.28 -12.33 6.79
CA ARG A 57 2.81 -11.11 7.40
C ARG A 57 4.33 -11.12 7.33
N VAL A 58 4.90 -9.94 7.21
CA VAL A 58 6.35 -9.77 7.27
C VAL A 58 6.66 -8.86 8.45
N GLN A 59 7.41 -9.39 9.42
CA GLN A 59 8.01 -8.59 10.47
C GLN A 59 9.26 -7.92 9.92
N PHE A 60 9.25 -6.61 9.99
CA PHE A 60 10.25 -5.76 9.38
C PHE A 60 11.58 -5.71 10.15
N ARG A 61 12.72 -5.74 9.44
CA ARG A 61 14.05 -5.46 10.00
C ARG A 61 14.72 -4.22 9.38
N LYS A 62 14.70 -4.08 8.05
CA LYS A 62 15.29 -2.93 7.33
C LYS A 62 14.42 -2.48 6.16
N LEU A 63 14.38 -1.16 5.90
CA LEU A 63 13.63 -0.53 4.82
C LEU A 63 14.59 0.37 4.07
N TYR A 64 14.59 0.25 2.76
CA TYR A 64 15.22 1.22 1.88
C TYR A 64 14.16 1.78 0.95
N CYS A 65 14.04 3.10 0.91
CA CYS A 65 13.21 3.77 -0.08
C CYS A 65 14.07 4.01 -1.31
N ILE A 66 13.79 3.28 -2.41
CA ILE A 66 14.49 3.46 -3.69
C ILE A 66 14.00 4.74 -4.35
N SER A 67 12.69 4.94 -4.36
CA SER A 67 12.05 6.10 -4.96
C SER A 67 10.93 6.58 -4.07
N LYS A 68 11.04 7.84 -3.63
CA LYS A 68 10.03 8.47 -2.78
C LYS A 68 8.83 8.83 -3.65
N GLY A 69 7.65 8.40 -3.21
CA GLY A 69 6.41 8.67 -3.94
C GLY A 69 6.06 10.16 -3.95
N ALA A 70 5.52 10.63 -5.08
CA ALA A 70 4.87 11.92 -5.15
C ALA A 70 3.43 11.85 -4.61
N VAL A 71 2.85 13.01 -4.31
CA VAL A 71 1.42 13.13 -4.01
C VAL A 71 0.64 12.66 -5.24
N LEU A 72 -0.25 11.69 -5.02
CA LEU A 72 -1.03 11.10 -6.10
C LEU A 72 -2.24 11.99 -6.46
N PRO A 73 -2.59 12.11 -7.75
CA PRO A 73 -3.77 12.86 -8.19
C PRO A 73 -5.10 12.20 -7.80
N PHE A 74 -5.10 10.90 -7.50
CA PHE A 74 -6.21 10.13 -6.95
C PHE A 74 -5.69 8.86 -6.25
N ASN A 75 -6.49 8.30 -5.34
CA ASN A 75 -6.16 7.01 -4.73
C ASN A 75 -6.49 5.86 -5.68
N ILE A 76 -5.66 4.83 -5.65
CA ILE A 76 -5.80 3.65 -6.52
C ILE A 76 -7.03 2.84 -6.11
N GLU A 77 -7.39 2.84 -4.83
CA GLU A 77 -8.62 2.21 -4.33
C GLU A 77 -9.86 2.87 -4.93
N ASP A 78 -9.92 4.21 -4.97
CA ASP A 78 -11.03 4.95 -5.58
C ASP A 78 -11.13 4.68 -7.09
N ALA A 79 -10.00 4.48 -7.77
CA ALA A 79 -9.95 4.14 -9.20
C ALA A 79 -10.26 2.67 -9.50
N ALA A 80 -10.19 1.79 -8.50
CA ALA A 80 -10.51 0.36 -8.63
C ALA A 80 -11.98 0.04 -8.32
N ARG A 81 -12.76 1.01 -7.82
CA ARG A 81 -14.19 0.83 -7.53
C ARG A 81 -14.99 0.60 -8.82
N SER A 82 -16.02 -0.24 -8.70
CA SER A 82 -16.99 -0.49 -9.78
C SER A 82 -17.83 0.75 -10.06
N GLU A 83 -18.30 0.87 -11.30
CA GLU A 83 -19.24 1.91 -11.72
C GLU A 83 -20.68 1.60 -11.30
N LYS A 84 -20.98 0.37 -10.90
CA LYS A 84 -22.31 0.00 -10.39
C LYS A 84 -22.62 0.73 -9.08
N PRO A 85 -23.86 1.17 -8.84
CA PRO A 85 -24.23 1.77 -7.56
C PRO A 85 -23.96 0.78 -6.42
N ASN A 86 -23.49 1.28 -5.28
CA ASN A 86 -23.32 0.45 -4.09
C ASN A 86 -24.71 0.09 -3.56
N GLU A 87 -24.91 -1.17 -3.19
CA GLU A 87 -26.19 -1.68 -2.68
C GLU A 87 -26.56 -1.03 -1.33
N ASP A 88 -25.56 -0.54 -0.60
CA ASP A 88 -25.70 0.05 0.75
C ASP A 88 -25.99 1.57 0.76
N GLY A 89 -26.22 2.20 -0.39
CA GLY A 89 -26.53 3.64 -0.48
C GLY A 89 -25.36 4.60 -0.18
N GLU A 90 -24.19 4.08 0.18
CA GLU A 90 -22.98 4.90 0.38
C GLU A 90 -22.43 5.43 -0.95
N GLN A 91 -22.46 6.75 -1.13
CA GLN A 91 -21.76 7.41 -2.24
C GLN A 91 -20.26 7.47 -1.97
N LEU A 92 -19.56 6.39 -2.29
CA LEU A 92 -18.10 6.37 -2.30
C LEU A 92 -17.55 7.21 -3.47
N VAL A 93 -16.47 7.96 -3.22
CA VAL A 93 -15.79 8.78 -4.23
C VAL A 93 -15.26 7.91 -5.37
N ARG A 94 -15.48 8.31 -6.62
CA ARG A 94 -15.03 7.58 -7.81
C ARG A 94 -14.20 8.48 -8.71
N VAL A 95 -13.26 7.87 -9.43
CA VAL A 95 -12.39 8.60 -10.36
C VAL A 95 -12.98 8.51 -11.76
N LYS A 96 -13.37 9.66 -12.32
CA LYS A 96 -13.90 9.77 -13.70
C LYS A 96 -12.89 9.31 -14.75
N GLN A 97 -13.39 8.84 -15.89
CA GLN A 97 -12.58 8.32 -16.98
C GLN A 97 -11.51 9.31 -17.49
N ASP A 98 -11.86 10.58 -17.67
CA ASP A 98 -10.90 11.61 -18.13
C ASP A 98 -9.68 11.71 -17.20
N LYS A 99 -9.92 11.71 -15.89
CA LYS A 99 -8.85 11.75 -14.88
C LYS A 99 -8.02 10.47 -14.89
N ARG A 100 -8.64 9.31 -15.15
CA ARG A 100 -7.94 8.03 -15.28
C ARG A 100 -7.10 7.94 -16.56
N LEU A 101 -7.51 8.59 -17.65
CA LEU A 101 -6.77 8.67 -18.90
C LEU A 101 -5.60 9.65 -18.80
N ASN A 102 -5.81 10.82 -18.21
CA ASN A 102 -4.76 11.81 -17.97
C ASN A 102 -3.61 11.26 -17.11
N TYR A 103 -3.91 10.36 -16.17
CA TYR A 103 -2.92 9.68 -15.35
C TYR A 103 -2.93 8.16 -15.61
N ARG A 104 -2.88 7.76 -16.88
CA ARG A 104 -3.00 6.35 -17.28
C ARG A 104 -1.97 5.44 -16.62
N ALA A 105 -0.73 5.90 -16.44
CA ALA A 105 0.32 5.13 -15.76
C ALA A 105 -0.04 4.75 -14.32
N LEU A 106 -0.77 5.61 -13.61
CA LEU A 106 -1.28 5.32 -12.26
C LEU A 106 -2.49 4.38 -12.32
N ASN A 107 -3.41 4.64 -13.26
CA ASN A 107 -4.61 3.83 -13.44
C ASN A 107 -4.28 2.37 -13.82
N LEU A 108 -3.22 2.14 -14.60
CA LEU A 108 -2.76 0.78 -14.95
C LEU A 108 -2.34 -0.06 -13.72
N GLN A 109 -2.15 0.55 -12.55
CA GLN A 109 -1.79 -0.16 -11.32
C GLN A 109 -3.00 -0.72 -10.55
N THR A 110 -4.23 -0.44 -10.98
CA THR A 110 -5.44 -1.05 -10.42
C THR A 110 -5.53 -2.52 -10.81
N LEU A 111 -6.09 -3.37 -9.95
CA LEU A 111 -6.24 -4.80 -10.23
C LEU A 111 -6.97 -5.10 -11.56
N ALA A 112 -7.97 -4.30 -11.92
CA ALA A 112 -8.72 -4.49 -13.17
C ALA A 112 -7.93 -4.22 -14.46
N ASN A 113 -6.72 -3.65 -14.37
CA ASN A 113 -5.84 -3.35 -15.51
C ASN A 113 -4.59 -4.25 -15.53
N LEU A 114 -4.44 -5.17 -14.57
CA LEU A 114 -3.32 -6.10 -14.44
C LEU A 114 -3.73 -7.49 -14.91
#